data_AF-A0A3N9P9X1-F1
#
_entry.id   AF-A0A3N9P9X1-F1
#
_cell.length_a   1.000
_cell.length_b   1.000
_cell.length_c   1.000
_cell.angle_alpha   90.00
_cell.angle_beta   90.00
_cell.angle_gamma   90.00
#
_symmetry.space_group_name_H-M   'P 1'
#
loop_
_entity.id
_entity.type
_entity.pdbx_description
1 polymer ?
#
loop_
_entity_poly.entity_id
_entity_poly.type
_entity_poly.pdbx_seq_one_letter_code
_entity_poly.pdbx_strand_id
1 'polypeptide(L)'
;MNPVGHPLHQRPISRSLVISGLIGLVLFILFQIVPSLTQEGFVSEPAISKSEAREKAVLFAAKQLGYIPEPGDHWIVTYKSDSSFYGYMSRESLLDDYSKRKLDRLYPFDTFHASLDSQDDKWANLAVDLNMYTGAPAGFTRVPAGTGKKANETVAVLSGKDDTADVISDASLTPQQKERLAEPWLKKWGADPSRLERNSSSTGSYGLIYTDHSVKVGEAPLRYAFKFTTGEVSVFKPGFSAPEWHTAYVEKQTSSATRFTLFGYGLPTFALGVLALIYSILRRKHTSFARGVFLSIVHFAIMMISTYNMLPETTGTGMEDRITSIVMFVIYTLYSLLMSSLLYFSLVGGNGLWRKEEGLNPWPRAKEPGYGKYVMDSVYAGYVWAFVLLGVQTLMFIILQYTLHNWSTTDASQSPYNMRYAWLLPIVAWLAGLSEEAVYRLFGIRMLKKIVRSTLIASLITTIVWAFGHTLYPIYPISSRPIELTVIGLLFSYIFLRYGFIAVMFSHVVFDSILMGATLIFMREPVNVAAGLITIVMPFIVGYIVYRFNPPGRERKPQSLDLGPGPGPGSGPGPEPGTIV
;
A
#
# COMPACT_ATOMS: atom_id res chain seq x y z
N MET A 1 21.58 -10.65 18.59
CA MET A 1 20.84 -10.35 19.85
C MET A 1 21.77 -10.49 21.05
N ASN A 2 21.49 -9.76 22.13
CA ASN A 2 22.28 -9.81 23.38
C ASN A 2 21.66 -10.81 24.38
N PRO A 3 22.45 -11.49 25.23
CA PRO A 3 21.91 -12.29 26.33
C PRO A 3 21.15 -11.42 27.36
N VAL A 4 20.18 -12.01 28.04
CA VAL A 4 19.42 -11.31 29.09
C VAL A 4 20.34 -10.90 30.24
N GLY A 5 20.25 -9.64 30.67
CA GLY A 5 21.01 -9.12 31.82
C GLY A 5 22.40 -8.59 31.49
N HIS A 6 22.89 -8.80 30.27
CA HIS A 6 24.16 -8.26 29.82
C HIS A 6 24.00 -6.86 29.21
N PRO A 7 25.06 -6.03 29.25
CA PRO A 7 25.09 -4.76 28.53
C PRO A 7 24.80 -4.94 27.04
N LEU A 8 24.07 -3.99 26.48
CA LEU A 8 23.63 -4.02 25.09
C LEU A 8 24.76 -3.54 24.18
N HIS A 9 25.17 -4.43 23.28
CA HIS A 9 26.08 -4.10 22.20
C HIS A 9 25.46 -4.51 20.87
N GLN A 10 25.50 -3.61 19.89
CA GLN A 10 25.11 -3.98 18.53
C GLN A 10 26.30 -4.65 17.84
N ARG A 11 26.02 -5.62 16.95
CA ARG A 11 27.07 -6.25 16.15
C ARG A 11 27.67 -5.22 15.19
N PRO A 12 29.00 -5.22 15.02
CA PRO A 12 29.64 -4.29 14.08
C PRO A 12 29.16 -4.57 12.66
N ILE A 13 28.92 -3.49 11.92
CA ILE A 13 28.65 -3.55 10.48
C ILE A 13 30.00 -3.68 9.76
N SER A 14 30.14 -4.74 8.97
CA SER A 14 31.37 -4.97 8.20
C SER A 14 31.48 -3.97 7.05
N ARG A 15 32.72 -3.67 6.63
CA ARG A 15 32.96 -2.85 5.42
C ARG A 15 32.30 -3.45 4.18
N SER A 16 32.33 -4.78 4.06
CA SER A 16 31.66 -5.49 2.96
C SER A 16 30.16 -5.22 2.92
N LEU A 17 29.48 -5.22 4.07
CA LEU A 17 28.04 -4.96 4.14
C LEU A 17 27.71 -3.51 3.75
N VAL A 18 28.53 -2.54 4.17
CA VAL A 18 28.38 -1.13 3.73
C VAL A 18 28.54 -1.01 2.22
N ILE A 19 29.56 -1.65 1.64
CA ILE A 19 29.78 -1.67 0.19
C ILE A 19 28.58 -2.32 -0.53
N SER A 20 28.08 -3.45 -0.04
CA SER A 20 26.87 -4.09 -0.60
C SER A 20 25.64 -3.16 -0.52
N GLY A 21 25.48 -2.43 0.58
CA GLY A 21 24.43 -1.42 0.72
C GLY A 21 24.56 -0.32 -0.33
N LEU A 22 25.75 0.26 -0.49
CA LEU A 22 25.99 1.29 -1.52
C LEU A 22 25.73 0.78 -2.93
N ILE A 23 26.17 -0.43 -3.26
CA ILE A 23 25.86 -1.08 -4.55
C ILE A 23 24.35 -1.23 -4.72
N GLY A 24 23.64 -1.69 -3.69
CA GLY A 24 22.19 -1.85 -3.72
C GLY A 24 21.46 -0.53 -3.95
N LEU A 25 21.89 0.55 -3.29
CA LEU A 25 21.35 1.90 -3.50
C LEU A 25 21.60 2.39 -4.93
N VAL A 26 22.81 2.19 -5.47
CA VAL A 26 23.14 2.57 -6.86
C VAL A 26 22.26 1.79 -7.84
N LEU A 27 22.09 0.49 -7.66
CA LEU A 27 21.20 -0.32 -8.50
C LEU A 27 19.76 0.19 -8.45
N PHE A 28 19.24 0.48 -7.26
CA PHE A 28 17.91 1.06 -7.11
C PHE A 28 17.79 2.41 -7.84
N ILE A 29 18.76 3.31 -7.67
CA ILE A 29 18.72 4.61 -8.35
C ILE A 29 18.75 4.43 -9.87
N LEU A 30 19.65 3.61 -10.40
CA LEU A 30 19.84 3.43 -11.85
C LEU A 30 18.65 2.76 -12.53
N PHE A 31 17.99 1.81 -11.88
CA PHE A 31 16.93 1.01 -12.51
C PHE A 31 15.51 1.41 -12.09
N GLN A 32 15.34 2.14 -10.99
CA GLN A 32 14.01 2.55 -10.51
C GLN A 32 13.84 4.07 -10.55
N ILE A 33 14.83 4.85 -10.07
CA ILE A 33 14.68 6.31 -9.98
C ILE A 33 14.98 7.01 -11.32
N VAL A 34 16.09 6.68 -11.97
CA VAL A 34 16.49 7.31 -13.24
C VAL A 34 15.45 7.09 -14.33
N PRO A 35 14.94 5.87 -14.60
CA PRO A 35 13.92 5.66 -15.61
C PRO A 35 12.64 6.47 -15.36
N SER A 36 12.21 6.61 -14.10
CA SER A 36 11.05 7.45 -13.74
C SER A 36 11.29 8.95 -13.96
N LEU A 37 12.55 9.39 -14.00
CA LEU A 37 12.92 10.78 -14.31
C LEU A 37 13.17 11.02 -15.79
N THR A 38 13.63 9.99 -16.52
CA THR A 38 14.09 10.10 -17.92
C THR A 38 13.14 9.48 -18.93
N GLN A 39 12.06 8.81 -18.52
CA GLN A 39 11.05 8.29 -19.44
C GLN A 39 10.46 9.44 -20.27
N GLU A 40 10.79 9.44 -21.56
CA GLU A 40 10.20 10.35 -22.53
C GLU A 40 8.78 9.87 -22.87
N GLY A 41 7.80 10.58 -22.36
CA GLY A 41 6.37 10.30 -22.51
C GLY A 41 5.55 11.33 -21.73
N PHE A 42 4.25 11.42 -21.98
CA PHE A 42 3.40 12.45 -21.39
C PHE A 42 3.28 12.37 -19.85
N VAL A 43 3.62 11.22 -19.26
CA VAL A 43 3.79 10.97 -17.81
C VAL A 43 4.95 11.80 -17.20
N SER A 44 5.80 12.43 -18.03
CA SER A 44 6.87 13.34 -17.58
C SER A 44 6.40 14.76 -17.24
N GLU A 45 5.19 15.15 -17.66
CA GLU A 45 4.57 16.43 -17.29
C GLU A 45 3.99 16.33 -15.86
N PRO A 46 4.12 17.38 -15.02
CA PRO A 46 3.47 17.38 -13.71
C PRO A 46 1.94 17.31 -13.90
N ALA A 47 1.27 16.50 -13.08
CA ALA A 47 -0.19 16.51 -13.03
C ALA A 47 -0.71 17.91 -12.65
N ILE A 48 -1.88 18.29 -13.19
CA ILE A 48 -2.53 19.55 -12.80
C ILE A 48 -2.98 19.48 -11.34
N SER A 49 -3.17 20.63 -10.70
CA SER A 49 -3.73 20.65 -9.35
C SER A 49 -5.20 20.22 -9.35
N LYS A 50 -5.67 19.66 -8.23
CA LYS A 50 -7.11 19.38 -8.05
C LYS A 50 -7.99 20.63 -8.18
N SER A 51 -7.47 21.81 -7.80
CA SER A 51 -8.18 23.08 -8.00
C SER A 51 -8.36 23.41 -9.47
N GLU A 52 -7.29 23.27 -10.25
CA GLU A 52 -7.33 23.49 -11.70
C GLU A 52 -8.25 22.48 -12.40
N ALA A 53 -8.19 21.21 -12.00
CA ALA A 53 -9.12 20.18 -12.49
C ALA A 53 -10.57 20.58 -12.19
N ARG A 54 -10.87 21.00 -10.96
CA ARG A 54 -12.19 21.47 -10.56
C ARG A 54 -12.69 22.63 -11.43
N GLU A 55 -11.87 23.65 -11.62
CA GLU A 55 -12.21 24.83 -12.43
C GLU A 55 -12.50 24.44 -13.88
N LYS A 56 -11.66 23.58 -14.48
CA LYS A 56 -11.85 23.10 -15.85
C LYS A 56 -13.11 22.24 -16.00
N ALA A 57 -13.42 21.39 -15.01
CA ALA A 57 -14.63 20.59 -14.98
C ALA A 57 -15.90 21.45 -14.90
N VAL A 58 -15.94 22.41 -13.97
CA VAL A 58 -17.04 23.37 -13.81
C VAL A 58 -17.29 24.14 -15.10
N LEU A 59 -16.23 24.64 -15.75
CA LEU A 59 -16.33 25.36 -17.02
C LEU A 59 -16.88 24.48 -18.14
N PHE A 60 -16.45 23.22 -18.23
CA PHE A 60 -16.97 22.28 -19.22
C PHE A 60 -18.44 21.95 -18.96
N ALA A 61 -18.79 21.62 -17.71
CA ALA A 61 -20.14 21.29 -17.30
C ALA A 61 -21.11 22.46 -17.58
N ALA A 62 -20.71 23.68 -17.25
CA ALA A 62 -21.56 24.85 -17.49
C ALA A 62 -21.79 25.13 -18.97
N LYS A 63 -20.76 24.97 -19.79
CA LYS A 63 -20.85 25.23 -21.24
C LYS A 63 -21.54 24.13 -22.03
N GLN A 64 -21.51 22.88 -21.55
CA GLN A 64 -21.77 21.70 -22.40
C GLN A 64 -22.75 20.71 -21.79
N LEU A 65 -22.89 20.71 -20.46
CA LEU A 65 -23.73 19.76 -19.73
C LEU A 65 -24.92 20.47 -19.06
N GLY A 66 -25.22 21.72 -19.44
CA GLY A 66 -26.37 22.47 -18.92
C GLY A 66 -26.33 22.71 -17.41
N TYR A 67 -25.14 22.66 -16.80
CA TYR A 67 -24.94 22.99 -15.40
C TYR A 67 -24.97 24.51 -15.20
N ILE A 68 -25.67 24.97 -14.17
CA ILE A 68 -25.69 26.38 -13.79
C ILE A 68 -25.01 26.45 -12.43
N PRO A 69 -23.85 27.12 -12.30
CA PRO A 69 -23.15 27.21 -11.02
C PRO A 69 -23.99 27.93 -9.97
N GLU A 70 -24.18 27.30 -8.81
CA GLU A 70 -24.92 27.85 -7.68
C GLU A 70 -24.01 28.13 -6.48
N PRO A 71 -24.29 29.17 -5.67
CA PRO A 71 -23.55 29.41 -4.43
C PRO A 71 -23.68 28.21 -3.48
N GLY A 72 -22.55 27.59 -3.16
CA GLY A 72 -22.49 26.41 -2.28
C GLY A 72 -22.23 25.09 -2.99
N ASP A 73 -22.20 25.09 -4.33
CA ASP A 73 -21.81 23.90 -5.09
C ASP A 73 -20.38 23.45 -4.74
N HIS A 74 -20.24 22.19 -4.40
CA HIS A 74 -18.97 21.57 -4.09
C HIS A 74 -18.65 20.48 -5.11
N TRP A 75 -17.47 20.56 -5.72
CA TRP A 75 -17.00 19.57 -6.68
C TRP A 75 -15.84 18.77 -6.07
N ILE A 76 -16.04 17.46 -5.96
CA ILE A 76 -15.05 16.51 -5.49
C ILE A 76 -14.17 16.12 -6.67
N VAL A 77 -12.86 16.07 -6.47
CA VAL A 77 -11.90 15.62 -7.50
C VAL A 77 -11.17 14.38 -7.01
N THR A 78 -11.36 13.28 -7.72
CA THR A 78 -10.74 11.98 -7.47
C THR A 78 -9.88 11.57 -8.66
N TYR A 79 -8.81 10.82 -8.39
CA TYR A 79 -8.00 10.16 -9.40
C TYR A 79 -8.64 8.83 -9.78
N LYS A 80 -8.81 8.60 -11.08
CA LYS A 80 -9.23 7.34 -11.68
C LYS A 80 -8.17 6.87 -12.67
N SER A 81 -8.05 5.56 -12.80
CA SER A 81 -7.20 4.95 -13.83
C SER A 81 -7.91 3.76 -14.46
N ASP A 82 -7.83 3.62 -15.78
CA ASP A 82 -8.25 2.40 -16.47
C ASP A 82 -7.16 1.33 -16.32
N SER A 83 -7.13 0.71 -15.14
CA SER A 83 -6.15 -0.33 -14.80
C SER A 83 -6.28 -1.57 -15.69
N SER A 84 -7.44 -1.81 -16.30
CA SER A 84 -7.60 -2.92 -17.22
C SER A 84 -6.87 -2.65 -18.53
N PHE A 85 -7.12 -1.50 -19.15
CA PHE A 85 -6.47 -1.12 -20.41
C PHE A 85 -4.99 -0.81 -20.23
N TYR A 86 -4.60 -0.12 -19.15
CA TYR A 86 -3.19 0.07 -18.80
C TYR A 86 -2.48 -1.26 -18.60
N GLY A 87 -3.11 -2.22 -17.90
CA GLY A 87 -2.56 -3.54 -17.68
C GLY A 87 -2.32 -4.31 -18.98
N TYR A 88 -3.26 -4.22 -19.93
CA TYR A 88 -3.11 -4.79 -21.26
C TYR A 88 -1.90 -4.20 -21.99
N MET A 89 -1.77 -2.87 -22.00
CA MET A 89 -0.63 -2.20 -22.64
C MET A 89 0.70 -2.53 -21.96
N SER A 90 0.72 -2.61 -20.63
CA SER A 90 1.89 -2.98 -19.84
C SER A 90 2.36 -4.40 -20.20
N ARG A 91 1.42 -5.36 -20.23
CA ARG A 91 1.68 -6.76 -20.57
C ARG A 91 2.20 -6.93 -22.00
N GLU A 92 1.61 -6.23 -22.96
CA GLU A 92 1.96 -6.34 -24.39
C GLU A 92 3.06 -5.34 -24.82
N SER A 93 3.67 -4.62 -23.86
CA SER A 93 4.71 -3.61 -24.12
C SER A 93 4.30 -2.49 -25.09
N LEU A 94 3.06 -2.02 -24.99
CA LEU A 94 2.43 -1.02 -25.87
C LEU A 94 2.45 0.41 -25.32
N LEU A 95 2.87 0.63 -24.07
CA LEU A 95 2.85 1.95 -23.41
C LEU A 95 3.66 3.01 -24.19
N ASP A 96 4.84 2.65 -24.67
CA ASP A 96 5.69 3.56 -25.43
C ASP A 96 5.07 3.97 -26.77
N ASP A 97 4.45 3.02 -27.50
CA ASP A 97 3.74 3.32 -28.76
C ASP A 97 2.56 4.25 -28.50
N TYR A 98 1.82 3.99 -27.42
CA TYR A 98 0.67 4.77 -27.01
C TYR A 98 1.02 6.26 -26.80
N SER A 99 2.07 6.52 -26.02
CA SER A 99 2.54 7.88 -25.75
C SER A 99 3.22 8.53 -26.96
N LYS A 100 4.00 7.80 -27.76
CA LYS A 100 4.62 8.33 -29.00
C LYS A 100 3.57 8.80 -30.01
N ARG A 101 2.45 8.07 -30.11
CA ARG A 101 1.30 8.42 -30.96
C ARG A 101 0.41 9.49 -30.34
N LYS A 102 0.72 9.97 -29.13
CA LYS A 102 -0.01 11.01 -28.39
C LYS A 102 -1.48 10.66 -28.14
N LEU A 103 -1.80 9.36 -28.07
CA LEU A 103 -3.17 8.90 -27.82
C LEU A 103 -3.58 9.19 -26.38
N ASP A 104 -2.65 9.16 -25.45
CA ASP A 104 -2.79 9.55 -24.04
C ASP A 104 -3.27 10.99 -23.83
N ARG A 105 -3.05 11.89 -24.79
CA ARG A 105 -3.56 13.28 -24.71
C ARG A 105 -5.07 13.37 -24.91
N LEU A 106 -5.62 12.56 -25.79
CA LEU A 106 -7.05 12.57 -26.15
C LEU A 106 -7.85 11.51 -25.39
N TYR A 107 -7.22 10.36 -25.14
CA TYR A 107 -7.82 9.19 -24.50
C TYR A 107 -6.95 8.78 -23.30
N PRO A 108 -6.82 9.61 -22.26
CA PRO A 108 -5.99 9.28 -21.11
C PRO A 108 -6.48 8.02 -20.40
N PHE A 109 -5.55 7.17 -19.96
CA PHE A 109 -5.85 6.10 -19.02
C PHE A 109 -5.87 6.59 -17.58
N ASP A 110 -5.20 7.70 -17.26
CA ASP A 110 -5.21 8.38 -15.95
C ASP A 110 -6.02 9.68 -16.03
N THR A 111 -7.07 9.79 -15.23
CA THR A 111 -7.96 10.95 -15.22
C THR A 111 -8.18 11.52 -13.82
N PHE A 112 -8.42 12.83 -13.77
CA PHE A 112 -9.14 13.42 -12.66
C PHE A 112 -10.63 13.40 -12.96
N HIS A 113 -11.36 12.66 -12.17
CA HIS A 113 -12.81 12.62 -12.17
C HIS A 113 -13.31 13.70 -11.21
N ALA A 114 -13.90 14.74 -11.78
CA ALA A 114 -14.50 15.83 -11.02
C ALA A 114 -16.02 15.65 -11.00
N SER A 115 -16.61 15.41 -9.84
CA SER A 115 -18.05 15.21 -9.68
C SER A 115 -18.67 16.23 -8.73
N LEU A 116 -19.90 16.63 -9.05
CA LEU A 116 -20.69 17.54 -8.23
C LEU A 116 -21.27 16.79 -7.02
N ASP A 117 -20.86 17.19 -5.82
CA ASP A 117 -21.39 16.72 -4.53
C ASP A 117 -22.72 17.43 -4.26
N SER A 118 -23.75 17.01 -4.99
CA SER A 118 -25.06 17.66 -5.00
C SER A 118 -25.95 17.16 -3.86
N GLN A 119 -26.39 18.09 -3.00
CA GLN A 119 -27.54 17.91 -2.10
C GLN A 119 -28.89 18.20 -2.76
N ASP A 120 -28.91 18.44 -4.08
CA ASP A 120 -30.05 19.03 -4.77
C ASP A 120 -30.90 17.99 -5.52
N ASP A 121 -32.20 18.27 -5.65
CA ASP A 121 -33.18 17.51 -6.45
C ASP A 121 -32.96 17.65 -7.98
N LYS A 122 -31.77 18.09 -8.43
CA LYS A 122 -31.47 18.36 -9.85
C LYS A 122 -30.60 17.32 -10.52
N TRP A 123 -29.55 16.83 -9.85
CA TRP A 123 -28.60 15.85 -10.41
C TRP A 123 -28.51 14.61 -9.53
N ALA A 124 -28.65 13.43 -10.13
CA ALA A 124 -28.29 12.17 -9.49
C ALA A 124 -26.78 11.90 -9.62
N ASN A 125 -26.18 12.27 -10.75
CA ASN A 125 -24.74 12.25 -10.97
C ASN A 125 -24.38 13.31 -12.03
N LEU A 126 -23.49 14.24 -11.71
CA LEU A 126 -22.88 15.13 -12.70
C LEU A 126 -21.37 15.10 -12.50
N ALA A 127 -20.64 14.65 -13.52
CA ALA A 127 -19.20 14.51 -13.45
C ALA A 127 -18.52 14.73 -14.80
N VAL A 128 -17.26 15.16 -14.76
CA VAL A 128 -16.39 15.36 -15.91
C VAL A 128 -15.08 14.64 -15.65
N ASP A 129 -14.69 13.75 -16.56
CA ASP A 129 -13.37 13.15 -16.57
C ASP A 129 -12.41 14.07 -17.32
N LEU A 130 -11.29 14.42 -16.69
CA LEU A 130 -10.27 15.28 -17.24
C LEU A 130 -8.96 14.51 -17.35
N ASN A 131 -8.24 14.71 -18.44
CA ASN A 131 -6.86 14.27 -18.54
C ASN A 131 -6.04 14.87 -17.39
N MET A 132 -5.38 14.01 -16.61
CA MET A 132 -4.68 14.39 -15.39
C MET A 132 -3.54 15.40 -15.59
N TYR A 133 -2.98 15.49 -16.79
CA TYR A 133 -1.81 16.34 -17.08
C TYR A 133 -2.17 17.57 -17.94
N THR A 134 -3.11 17.47 -18.89
CA THR A 134 -3.56 18.65 -19.67
C THR A 134 -4.76 19.37 -19.05
N GLY A 135 -5.58 18.67 -18.27
CA GLY A 135 -6.93 19.10 -17.89
C GLY A 135 -7.93 19.15 -19.05
N ALA A 136 -7.62 18.54 -20.20
CA ALA A 136 -8.57 18.44 -21.29
C ALA A 136 -9.70 17.46 -20.92
N PRO A 137 -10.98 17.76 -21.22
CA PRO A 137 -12.08 16.83 -21.05
C PRO A 137 -11.85 15.53 -21.83
N ALA A 138 -11.94 14.41 -21.11
CA ALA A 138 -11.78 13.06 -21.63
C ALA A 138 -13.12 12.29 -21.67
N GLY A 139 -14.11 12.69 -20.88
CA GLY A 139 -15.43 12.06 -20.81
C GLY A 139 -16.35 12.81 -19.86
N PHE A 140 -17.61 12.40 -19.77
CA PHE A 140 -18.54 12.97 -18.79
C PHE A 140 -19.69 12.04 -18.43
N THR A 141 -20.28 12.33 -17.28
CA THR A 141 -21.53 11.77 -16.79
C THR A 141 -22.49 12.90 -16.42
N ARG A 142 -23.76 12.78 -16.83
CA ARG A 142 -24.82 13.75 -16.61
C ARG A 142 -26.15 13.02 -16.49
N VAL A 143 -26.55 12.73 -15.26
CA VAL A 143 -27.77 12.01 -14.90
C VAL A 143 -28.64 12.93 -14.05
N PRO A 144 -29.82 13.35 -14.55
CA PRO A 144 -30.77 14.14 -13.78
C PRO A 144 -31.27 13.42 -12.53
N ALA A 145 -31.64 14.18 -11.50
CA ALA A 145 -32.26 13.63 -10.29
C ALA A 145 -33.59 12.93 -10.60
N GLY A 146 -33.97 11.98 -9.75
CA GLY A 146 -35.13 11.12 -9.97
C GLY A 146 -34.92 10.02 -11.01
N THR A 147 -33.76 10.00 -11.70
CA THR A 147 -33.39 8.95 -12.65
C THR A 147 -32.05 8.32 -12.25
N GLY A 148 -32.02 7.00 -12.06
CA GLY A 148 -30.83 6.27 -11.63
C GLY A 148 -30.51 6.39 -10.13
N LYS A 149 -29.39 5.77 -9.71
CA LYS A 149 -28.88 5.87 -8.34
C LYS A 149 -27.98 7.10 -8.19
N LYS A 150 -27.99 7.72 -7.00
CA LYS A 150 -27.00 8.75 -6.66
C LYS A 150 -25.60 8.16 -6.69
N ALA A 151 -24.65 8.89 -7.26
CA ALA A 151 -23.25 8.49 -7.24
C ALA A 151 -22.73 8.48 -5.79
N ASN A 152 -22.01 7.43 -5.42
CA ASN A 152 -21.29 7.38 -4.15
C ASN A 152 -19.79 7.35 -4.43
N GLU A 153 -19.19 8.55 -4.46
CA GLU A 153 -17.75 8.73 -4.71
C GLU A 153 -16.87 7.99 -3.70
N THR A 154 -17.32 7.89 -2.46
CA THR A 154 -16.58 7.16 -1.43
C THR A 154 -16.47 5.68 -1.78
N VAL A 155 -17.57 5.07 -2.21
CA VAL A 155 -17.56 3.66 -2.67
C VAL A 155 -16.77 3.53 -3.97
N ALA A 156 -16.89 4.47 -4.92
CA ALA A 156 -16.15 4.42 -6.18
C ALA A 156 -14.63 4.47 -5.96
N VAL A 157 -14.13 5.39 -5.12
CA VAL A 157 -12.70 5.50 -4.79
C VAL A 157 -12.21 4.26 -4.03
N LEU A 158 -12.96 3.80 -3.03
CA LEU A 158 -12.54 2.65 -2.21
C LEU A 158 -12.61 1.32 -2.97
N SER A 159 -13.53 1.18 -3.92
CA SER A 159 -13.71 -0.06 -4.69
C SER A 159 -13.00 -0.06 -6.04
N GLY A 160 -12.55 1.10 -6.52
CA GLY A 160 -12.01 1.27 -7.88
C GLY A 160 -13.03 0.98 -8.99
N LYS A 161 -14.33 0.87 -8.68
CA LYS A 161 -15.37 0.59 -9.67
C LYS A 161 -15.74 1.84 -10.47
N ASP A 162 -16.04 1.62 -11.74
CA ASP A 162 -16.61 2.62 -12.64
C ASP A 162 -18.03 2.99 -12.18
N ASP A 163 -18.21 4.23 -11.73
CA ASP A 163 -19.49 4.79 -11.26
C ASP A 163 -20.53 4.89 -12.37
N THR A 164 -20.10 4.85 -13.64
CA THR A 164 -21.01 4.80 -14.78
C THR A 164 -21.65 3.43 -14.96
N ALA A 165 -21.13 2.36 -14.34
CA ALA A 165 -21.64 0.99 -14.49
C ALA A 165 -23.12 0.87 -14.10
N ASP A 166 -23.53 1.58 -13.05
CA ASP A 166 -24.89 1.56 -12.50
C ASP A 166 -25.88 2.47 -13.25
N VAL A 167 -25.40 3.28 -14.20
CA VAL A 167 -26.28 4.10 -15.06
C VAL A 167 -26.94 3.20 -16.09
N ILE A 168 -28.27 3.10 -16.04
CA ILE A 168 -29.06 2.33 -16.99
C ILE A 168 -29.37 3.22 -18.19
N SER A 169 -29.02 2.76 -19.39
CA SER A 169 -29.36 3.48 -20.61
C SER A 169 -30.84 3.29 -20.96
N ASP A 170 -31.48 4.37 -21.40
CA ASP A 170 -32.87 4.40 -21.83
C ASP A 170 -33.08 3.46 -23.03
N ALA A 171 -33.89 2.42 -22.79
CA ALA A 171 -34.24 1.41 -23.78
C ALA A 171 -35.40 1.87 -24.70
N SER A 172 -36.11 2.96 -24.34
CA SER A 172 -37.24 3.47 -25.11
C SER A 172 -36.83 4.25 -26.37
N LEU A 173 -35.60 4.76 -26.40
CA LEU A 173 -35.07 5.49 -27.55
C LEU A 173 -34.77 4.56 -28.73
N THR A 174 -35.23 4.93 -29.92
CA THR A 174 -34.92 4.22 -31.15
C THR A 174 -33.43 4.36 -31.50
N PRO A 175 -32.84 3.42 -32.25
CA PRO A 175 -31.45 3.53 -32.71
C PRO A 175 -31.17 4.86 -33.40
N GLN A 176 -32.07 5.36 -34.26
CA GLN A 176 -31.90 6.62 -34.97
C GLN A 176 -31.93 7.83 -34.04
N GLN A 177 -32.72 7.81 -32.96
CA GLN A 177 -32.70 8.86 -31.95
C GLN A 177 -31.37 8.88 -31.20
N LYS A 178 -30.86 7.71 -30.79
CA LYS A 178 -29.56 7.57 -30.12
C LYS A 178 -28.42 8.10 -30.99
N GLU A 179 -28.43 7.79 -32.28
CA GLU A 179 -27.44 8.29 -33.25
C GLU A 179 -27.47 9.82 -33.36
N ARG A 180 -28.66 10.42 -33.52
CA ARG A 180 -28.83 11.89 -33.59
C ARG A 180 -28.31 12.60 -32.34
N LEU A 181 -28.50 11.99 -31.17
CA LEU A 181 -28.01 12.54 -29.90
C LEU A 181 -26.49 12.37 -29.75
N ALA A 182 -25.90 11.30 -30.29
CA ALA A 182 -24.46 11.03 -30.21
C ALA A 182 -23.62 11.84 -31.23
N GLU A 183 -24.18 12.14 -32.41
CA GLU A 183 -23.47 12.79 -33.53
C GLU A 183 -22.73 14.09 -33.16
N PRO A 184 -23.34 15.04 -32.41
CA PRO A 184 -22.66 16.28 -32.02
C PRO A 184 -21.41 16.02 -31.16
N TRP A 185 -21.46 15.01 -30.29
CA TRP A 185 -20.36 14.64 -29.42
C TRP A 185 -19.21 13.99 -30.19
N LEU A 186 -19.52 13.12 -31.16
CA LEU A 186 -18.53 12.54 -32.07
C LEU A 186 -17.77 13.62 -32.83
N LYS A 187 -18.50 14.57 -33.45
CA LYS A 187 -17.88 15.69 -34.19
C LYS A 187 -16.99 16.54 -33.30
N LYS A 188 -17.42 16.82 -32.07
CA LYS A 188 -16.64 17.58 -31.09
C LYS A 188 -15.34 16.88 -30.67
N TRP A 189 -15.33 15.55 -30.66
CA TRP A 189 -14.13 14.73 -30.44
C TRP A 189 -13.34 14.44 -31.73
N GLY A 190 -13.68 15.09 -32.85
CA GLY A 190 -12.99 14.95 -34.13
C GLY A 190 -13.28 13.63 -34.86
N ALA A 191 -14.27 12.86 -34.41
CA ALA A 191 -14.67 11.61 -35.05
C ALA A 191 -15.69 11.88 -36.17
N ASP A 192 -15.50 11.21 -37.31
CA ASP A 192 -16.43 11.21 -38.45
C ASP A 192 -17.37 10.00 -38.33
N PRO A 193 -18.66 10.19 -37.97
CA PRO A 193 -19.60 9.09 -37.75
C PRO A 193 -19.78 8.17 -38.97
N SER A 194 -19.52 8.67 -40.19
CA SER A 194 -19.67 7.88 -41.42
C SER A 194 -18.60 6.79 -41.57
N ARG A 195 -17.47 6.93 -40.87
CA ARG A 195 -16.33 6.00 -40.92
C ARG A 195 -16.32 5.00 -39.76
N LEU A 196 -17.28 5.10 -38.85
CA LEU A 196 -17.34 4.31 -37.63
C LEU A 196 -18.26 3.12 -37.80
N GLU A 197 -17.84 1.97 -37.28
CA GLU A 197 -18.72 0.81 -37.17
C GLU A 197 -19.66 1.00 -35.98
N ARG A 198 -20.95 0.79 -36.22
CA ARG A 198 -21.99 0.90 -35.19
C ARG A 198 -22.28 -0.46 -34.58
N ASN A 199 -22.07 -0.54 -33.26
CA ASN A 199 -22.47 -1.68 -32.47
C ASN A 199 -23.59 -1.23 -31.52
N SER A 200 -24.83 -1.48 -31.92
CA SER A 200 -25.99 -1.41 -31.02
C SER A 200 -25.91 -2.59 -30.08
N SER A 201 -25.44 -2.37 -28.86
CA SER A 201 -25.31 -3.46 -27.91
C SER A 201 -26.71 -3.91 -27.47
N SER A 202 -27.15 -5.08 -27.95
CA SER A 202 -28.34 -5.76 -27.43
C SER A 202 -28.06 -6.50 -26.11
N THR A 203 -26.80 -6.53 -25.66
CA THR A 203 -26.31 -7.35 -24.54
C THR A 203 -25.34 -6.63 -23.59
N GLY A 204 -25.07 -5.33 -23.76
CA GLY A 204 -24.07 -4.57 -22.99
C GLY A 204 -24.64 -3.42 -22.15
N SER A 205 -23.82 -2.90 -21.22
CA SER A 205 -24.17 -1.81 -20.30
C SER A 205 -24.36 -0.44 -20.98
N TYR A 206 -23.92 -0.28 -22.23
CA TYR A 206 -24.01 0.96 -23.01
C TYR A 206 -25.12 0.89 -24.07
N GLY A 207 -25.79 2.02 -24.29
CA GLY A 207 -26.92 2.12 -25.22
C GLY A 207 -26.53 2.26 -26.69
N LEU A 208 -25.31 2.73 -26.98
CA LEU A 208 -24.73 2.84 -28.33
C LEU A 208 -23.21 2.87 -28.23
N ILE A 209 -22.52 2.12 -29.11
CA ILE A 209 -21.06 2.16 -29.22
C ILE A 209 -20.67 2.33 -30.69
N TYR A 210 -19.81 3.32 -30.95
CA TYR A 210 -19.12 3.44 -32.23
C TYR A 210 -17.69 2.92 -32.10
N THR A 211 -17.22 2.18 -33.09
CA THR A 211 -15.86 1.61 -33.13
C THR A 211 -15.10 2.16 -34.33
N ASP A 212 -13.92 2.70 -34.10
CA ASP A 212 -12.99 3.14 -35.13
C ASP A 212 -11.87 2.10 -35.29
N HIS A 213 -11.94 1.30 -36.35
CA HIS A 213 -10.92 0.28 -36.65
C HIS A 213 -9.64 0.87 -37.25
N SER A 214 -9.64 2.13 -37.68
CA SER A 214 -8.46 2.80 -38.22
C SER A 214 -7.48 3.21 -37.10
N VAL A 215 -7.97 3.36 -35.86
CA VAL A 215 -7.18 3.70 -34.69
C VAL A 215 -7.23 2.54 -33.69
N LYS A 216 -6.12 1.81 -33.57
CA LYS A 216 -5.97 0.69 -32.63
C LYS A 216 -4.70 0.78 -31.78
N VAL A 217 -4.74 0.13 -30.62
CA VAL A 217 -3.62 -0.13 -29.72
C VAL A 217 -3.56 -1.63 -29.50
N GLY A 218 -2.58 -2.30 -30.11
CA GLY A 218 -2.57 -3.76 -30.21
C GLY A 218 -3.84 -4.28 -30.89
N GLU A 219 -4.65 -5.02 -30.13
CA GLU A 219 -5.95 -5.58 -30.54
C GLU A 219 -7.14 -4.69 -30.18
N ALA A 220 -6.94 -3.65 -29.37
CA ALA A 220 -8.03 -2.78 -28.89
C ALA A 220 -8.31 -1.66 -29.90
N PRO A 221 -9.47 -1.65 -30.59
CA PRO A 221 -9.88 -0.51 -31.41
C PRO A 221 -10.36 0.64 -30.53
N LEU A 222 -10.30 1.86 -31.06
CA LEU A 222 -10.86 3.04 -30.42
C LEU A 222 -12.39 2.95 -30.41
N ARG A 223 -13.02 3.28 -29.28
CA ARG A 223 -14.46 3.20 -29.07
C ARG A 223 -15.00 4.52 -28.51
N TYR A 224 -16.23 4.84 -28.92
CA TYR A 224 -17.02 5.94 -28.37
C TYR A 224 -18.29 5.35 -27.78
N ALA A 225 -18.33 5.22 -26.46
CA ALA A 225 -19.43 4.58 -25.75
C ALA A 225 -20.40 5.61 -25.17
N PHE A 226 -21.70 5.40 -25.39
CA PHE A 226 -22.77 6.30 -25.00
C PHE A 226 -23.82 5.59 -24.14
N LYS A 227 -24.30 6.27 -23.10
CA LYS A 227 -25.57 5.97 -22.43
C LYS A 227 -26.52 7.14 -22.57
N PHE A 228 -27.80 6.85 -22.49
CA PHE A 228 -28.86 7.84 -22.66
C PHE A 228 -29.80 7.80 -21.46
N THR A 229 -30.26 8.95 -21.01
CA THR A 229 -31.26 9.07 -19.95
C THR A 229 -32.13 10.28 -20.28
N THR A 230 -33.45 10.15 -20.10
CA THR A 230 -34.42 11.23 -20.34
C THR A 230 -34.28 11.90 -21.73
N GLY A 231 -34.01 11.10 -22.77
CA GLY A 231 -33.88 11.63 -24.15
C GLY A 231 -32.60 12.40 -24.45
N GLU A 232 -31.59 12.36 -23.58
CA GLU A 232 -30.29 13.02 -23.77
C GLU A 232 -29.13 12.05 -23.56
N VAL A 233 -27.91 12.44 -23.96
CA VAL A 233 -26.68 11.69 -23.65
C VAL A 233 -26.34 11.89 -22.18
N SER A 234 -26.38 10.79 -21.42
CA SER A 234 -26.09 10.80 -19.99
C SER A 234 -24.68 10.33 -19.64
N VAL A 235 -24.06 9.51 -20.48
CA VAL A 235 -22.65 9.13 -20.35
C VAL A 235 -22.00 9.18 -21.71
N PHE A 236 -20.82 9.77 -21.79
CA PHE A 236 -19.94 9.70 -22.94
C PHE A 236 -18.53 9.33 -22.50
N LYS A 237 -18.07 8.16 -22.95
CA LYS A 237 -16.76 7.59 -22.61
C LYS A 237 -16.02 7.18 -23.89
N PRO A 238 -15.20 8.08 -24.47
CA PRO A 238 -14.30 7.74 -25.56
C PRO A 238 -13.02 7.11 -25.02
N GLY A 239 -12.46 6.15 -25.76
CA GLY A 239 -11.18 5.52 -25.42
C GLY A 239 -11.12 4.07 -25.85
N PHE A 240 -10.26 3.32 -25.18
CA PHE A 240 -10.02 1.92 -25.49
C PHE A 240 -10.58 1.02 -24.39
N SER A 241 -10.68 -0.27 -24.67
CA SER A 241 -11.02 -1.27 -23.66
C SER A 241 -10.08 -2.45 -23.84
N ALA A 242 -9.58 -3.01 -22.74
CA ALA A 242 -8.77 -4.22 -22.81
C ALA A 242 -9.56 -5.35 -23.49
N PRO A 243 -8.90 -6.21 -24.29
CA PRO A 243 -9.52 -7.39 -24.86
C PRO A 243 -10.10 -8.33 -23.79
N GLU A 244 -11.14 -9.08 -24.15
CA GLU A 244 -11.85 -9.99 -23.22
C GLU A 244 -10.93 -11.06 -22.60
N TRP A 245 -9.98 -11.57 -23.38
CA TRP A 245 -9.00 -12.54 -22.88
C TRP A 245 -8.14 -11.95 -21.75
N HIS A 246 -7.83 -10.65 -21.82
CA HIS A 246 -7.02 -9.96 -20.82
C HIS A 246 -7.83 -9.76 -19.53
N THR A 247 -9.06 -9.27 -19.65
CA THR A 247 -9.95 -9.10 -18.49
C THR A 247 -10.23 -10.43 -17.79
N ALA A 248 -10.50 -11.49 -18.56
CA ALA A 248 -10.72 -12.84 -18.01
C ALA A 248 -9.46 -13.40 -17.34
N TYR A 249 -8.27 -13.14 -17.90
CA TYR A 249 -6.99 -13.50 -17.27
C TYR A 249 -6.82 -12.80 -15.92
N VAL A 250 -7.01 -11.49 -15.87
CA VAL A 250 -6.86 -10.68 -14.65
C VAL A 250 -7.86 -11.10 -13.58
N GLU A 251 -9.13 -11.33 -13.94
CA GLU A 251 -10.16 -11.80 -13.01
C GLU A 251 -9.78 -13.14 -12.35
N LYS A 252 -9.29 -14.10 -13.15
CA LYS A 252 -8.81 -15.39 -12.64
C LYS A 252 -7.61 -15.24 -11.70
N GLN A 253 -6.69 -14.34 -12.02
CA GLN A 253 -5.53 -14.03 -11.18
C GLN A 253 -5.98 -13.39 -9.85
N THR A 254 -6.83 -12.36 -9.90
CA THR A 254 -7.35 -11.66 -8.72
C THR A 254 -8.14 -12.60 -7.81
N SER A 255 -8.98 -13.48 -8.35
CA SER A 255 -9.67 -14.53 -7.58
C SER A 255 -8.68 -15.46 -6.85
N SER A 256 -7.56 -15.79 -7.50
CA SER A 256 -6.51 -16.60 -6.88
C SER A 256 -5.72 -15.81 -5.82
N ALA A 257 -5.45 -14.52 -6.05
CA ALA A 257 -4.81 -13.64 -5.08
C ALA A 257 -5.66 -13.49 -3.81
N THR A 258 -6.98 -13.32 -3.93
CA THR A 258 -7.89 -13.28 -2.79
C THR A 258 -7.81 -14.57 -1.97
N ARG A 259 -7.74 -15.74 -2.62
CA ARG A 259 -7.57 -17.03 -1.93
C ARG A 259 -6.21 -17.14 -1.23
N PHE A 260 -5.12 -16.70 -1.87
CA PHE A 260 -3.78 -16.70 -1.25
C PHE A 260 -3.71 -15.74 -0.07
N THR A 261 -4.29 -14.55 -0.20
CA THR A 261 -4.39 -13.59 0.90
C THR A 261 -5.20 -14.16 2.05
N LEU A 262 -6.35 -14.80 1.80
CA LEU A 262 -7.19 -15.35 2.87
C LEU A 262 -6.55 -16.58 3.53
N PHE A 263 -6.22 -17.61 2.76
CA PHE A 263 -5.76 -18.90 3.29
C PHE A 263 -4.26 -18.95 3.57
N GLY A 264 -3.45 -18.21 2.81
CA GLY A 264 -2.00 -18.15 2.96
C GLY A 264 -1.52 -17.10 3.96
N TYR A 265 -2.22 -15.97 4.07
CA TYR A 265 -1.87 -14.87 4.98
C TYR A 265 -2.85 -14.71 6.14
N GLY A 266 -4.15 -14.53 5.87
CA GLY A 266 -5.17 -14.18 6.86
C GLY A 266 -5.33 -15.22 7.96
N LEU A 267 -5.63 -16.47 7.59
CA LEU A 267 -5.80 -17.56 8.57
C LEU A 267 -4.52 -17.85 9.36
N PRO A 268 -3.32 -17.99 8.74
CA PRO A 268 -2.10 -18.25 9.51
C PRO A 268 -1.70 -17.07 10.40
N THR A 269 -1.91 -15.83 9.96
CA THR A 269 -1.64 -14.63 10.78
C THR A 269 -2.60 -14.55 11.96
N PHE A 270 -3.88 -14.87 11.77
CA PHE A 270 -4.83 -14.98 12.87
C PHE A 270 -4.43 -16.08 13.86
N ALA A 271 -4.02 -17.25 13.37
CA ALA A 271 -3.52 -18.34 14.22
C ALA A 271 -2.26 -17.93 15.01
N LEU A 272 -1.32 -17.22 14.38
CA LEU A 272 -0.18 -16.61 15.08
C LEU A 272 -0.64 -15.62 16.15
N GLY A 273 -1.67 -14.83 15.90
CA GLY A 273 -2.27 -13.93 16.89
C GLY A 273 -2.83 -14.62 18.12
N VAL A 274 -3.61 -15.68 17.92
CA VAL A 274 -4.15 -16.51 19.01
C VAL A 274 -2.99 -17.14 19.80
N LEU A 275 -1.98 -17.68 19.12
CA LEU A 275 -0.79 -18.22 19.77
C LEU A 275 -0.02 -17.14 20.53
N ALA A 276 0.09 -15.92 19.99
CA ALA A 276 0.75 -14.80 20.65
C ALA A 276 0.06 -14.42 21.95
N LEU A 277 -1.28 -14.37 21.94
CA LEU A 277 -2.09 -14.18 23.14
C LEU A 277 -1.82 -15.28 24.17
N ILE A 278 -1.91 -16.55 23.79
CA ILE A 278 -1.67 -17.69 24.69
C ILE A 278 -0.26 -17.62 25.30
N TYR A 279 0.77 -17.43 24.47
CA TYR A 279 2.15 -17.42 24.94
C TYR A 279 2.52 -16.15 25.72
N SER A 280 1.82 -15.02 25.52
CA SER A 280 1.96 -13.85 26.39
C SER A 280 1.59 -14.21 27.83
N ILE A 281 0.55 -15.03 28.03
CA ILE A 281 0.08 -15.49 29.34
C ILE A 281 1.01 -16.57 29.88
N LEU A 282 1.32 -17.60 29.09
CA LEU A 282 2.18 -18.72 29.52
C LEU A 282 3.61 -18.28 29.87
N ARG A 283 4.11 -17.23 29.21
CA ARG A 283 5.45 -16.66 29.45
C ARG A 283 5.43 -15.35 30.25
N ARG A 284 4.33 -15.04 30.95
CA ARG A 284 4.15 -13.80 31.73
C ARG A 284 5.30 -13.49 32.71
N LYS A 285 5.94 -14.52 33.28
CA LYS A 285 7.09 -14.36 34.21
C LYS A 285 8.38 -13.88 33.52
N HIS A 286 8.48 -14.02 32.20
CA HIS A 286 9.68 -13.69 31.41
C HIS A 286 9.49 -12.46 30.52
N THR A 287 8.32 -11.83 30.57
CA THR A 287 7.97 -10.64 29.80
C THR A 287 7.26 -9.62 30.67
N SER A 288 6.81 -8.51 30.10
CA SER A 288 6.05 -7.48 30.84
C SER A 288 4.96 -6.92 29.94
N PHE A 289 3.72 -7.00 30.43
CA PHE A 289 2.52 -6.55 29.73
C PHE A 289 2.47 -5.03 29.55
N ALA A 290 3.05 -4.26 30.48
CA ALA A 290 3.07 -2.80 30.38
C ALA A 290 3.80 -2.24 29.14
N ARG A 291 4.56 -3.07 28.41
CA ARG A 291 5.56 -2.60 27.43
C ARG A 291 5.08 -2.51 26.00
N GLY A 292 4.13 -3.37 25.64
CA GLY A 292 3.50 -3.30 24.32
C GLY A 292 2.51 -2.14 24.24
N VAL A 293 2.02 -1.63 25.38
CA VAL A 293 0.91 -0.69 25.44
C VAL A 293 1.20 0.58 24.64
N PHE A 294 2.34 1.22 24.86
CA PHE A 294 2.69 2.45 24.13
C PHE A 294 2.77 2.21 22.61
N LEU A 295 3.51 1.19 22.18
CA LEU A 295 3.67 0.89 20.75
C LEU A 295 2.36 0.47 20.10
N SER A 296 1.49 -0.24 20.82
CA SER A 296 0.16 -0.61 20.33
C SER A 296 -0.82 0.56 20.28
N ILE A 297 -0.75 1.51 21.22
CA ILE A 297 -1.53 2.76 21.17
C ILE A 297 -1.06 3.62 19.99
N VAL A 298 0.26 3.77 19.80
CA VAL A 298 0.82 4.49 18.66
C VAL A 298 0.40 3.83 17.34
N HIS A 299 0.51 2.52 17.25
CA HIS A 299 0.05 1.75 16.09
C HIS A 299 -1.46 1.95 15.82
N PHE A 300 -2.30 1.89 16.86
CA PHE A 300 -3.73 2.15 16.72
C PHE A 300 -4.01 3.58 16.25
N ALA A 301 -3.34 4.58 16.82
CA ALA A 301 -3.49 5.97 16.42
C ALA A 301 -3.07 6.17 14.95
N ILE A 302 -1.95 5.58 14.53
CA ILE A 302 -1.49 5.62 13.14
C ILE A 302 -2.52 4.96 12.22
N MET A 303 -3.05 3.77 12.56
CA MET A 303 -4.10 3.11 11.79
C MET A 303 -5.34 4.00 11.61
N MET A 304 -5.78 4.67 12.68
CA MET A 304 -6.93 5.57 12.62
C MET A 304 -6.64 6.81 11.76
N ILE A 305 -5.44 7.38 11.86
CA ILE A 305 -4.99 8.48 11.01
C ILE A 305 -4.96 8.05 9.54
N SER A 306 -4.39 6.87 9.24
CA SER A 306 -4.33 6.33 7.87
C SER A 306 -5.72 6.02 7.31
N THR A 307 -6.61 5.44 8.12
CA THR A 307 -8.01 5.20 7.74
C THR A 307 -8.69 6.52 7.38
N TYR A 308 -8.56 7.53 8.23
CA TYR A 308 -9.10 8.86 7.97
C TYR A 308 -8.50 9.51 6.71
N ASN A 309 -7.20 9.28 6.46
CA ASN A 309 -6.50 9.81 5.29
C ASN A 309 -6.93 9.16 3.97
N MET A 310 -7.41 7.92 4.01
CA MET A 310 -7.92 7.19 2.85
C MET A 310 -9.38 7.52 2.52
N LEU A 311 -10.11 8.18 3.42
CA LEU A 311 -11.47 8.63 3.15
C LEU A 311 -11.44 9.91 2.27
N PRO A 312 -12.21 9.98 1.17
CA PRO A 312 -12.29 11.17 0.32
C PRO A 312 -12.72 12.44 1.07
N GLU A 313 -12.41 13.61 0.49
CA GLU A 313 -12.55 14.93 1.13
C GLU A 313 -13.97 15.29 1.57
N THR A 314 -15.02 14.76 0.95
CA THR A 314 -16.39 14.89 1.45
C THR A 314 -17.13 13.58 1.26
N THR A 315 -17.58 13.03 2.39
CA THR A 315 -18.62 12.01 2.35
C THR A 315 -19.94 12.72 2.07
N GLY A 316 -20.73 12.20 1.13
CA GLY A 316 -22.06 12.74 0.83
C GLY A 316 -22.83 13.05 2.12
N THR A 317 -23.53 14.17 2.13
CA THR A 317 -24.18 14.67 3.35
C THR A 317 -25.55 14.02 3.60
N GLY A 318 -25.98 13.11 2.72
CA GLY A 318 -27.21 12.36 2.83
C GLY A 318 -27.21 11.41 4.03
N MET A 319 -28.41 11.05 4.50
CA MET A 319 -28.57 10.17 5.67
C MET A 319 -27.94 8.78 5.44
N GLU A 320 -28.07 8.22 4.24
CA GLU A 320 -27.48 6.93 3.86
C GLU A 320 -25.95 6.96 3.84
N ASP A 321 -25.35 8.02 3.30
CA ASP A 321 -23.89 8.21 3.26
C ASP A 321 -23.31 8.39 4.68
N ARG A 322 -24.04 9.13 5.55
CA ARG A 322 -23.68 9.25 6.97
C ARG A 322 -23.73 7.90 7.68
N ILE A 323 -24.79 7.11 7.47
CA ILE A 323 -24.90 5.76 8.06
C ILE A 323 -23.76 4.86 7.57
N THR A 324 -23.52 4.82 6.26
CA THR A 324 -22.45 4.02 5.65
C THR A 324 -21.09 4.40 6.22
N SER A 325 -20.82 5.70 6.36
CA SER A 325 -19.56 6.19 6.93
C SER A 325 -19.38 5.82 8.38
N ILE A 326 -20.43 5.91 9.20
CA ILE A 326 -20.39 5.49 10.60
C ILE A 326 -20.11 4.00 10.69
N VAL A 327 -20.80 3.17 9.90
CA VAL A 327 -20.60 1.72 9.87
C VAL A 327 -19.17 1.39 9.45
N MET A 328 -18.66 1.99 8.37
CA MET A 328 -17.29 1.78 7.90
C MET A 328 -16.27 2.24 8.94
N PHE A 329 -16.48 3.40 9.58
CA PHE A 329 -15.62 3.90 10.64
C PHE A 329 -15.57 2.93 11.83
N VAL A 330 -16.71 2.37 12.25
CA VAL A 330 -16.76 1.35 13.31
C VAL A 330 -16.01 0.09 12.88
N ILE A 331 -16.22 -0.40 11.67
CA ILE A 331 -15.52 -1.59 11.14
C ILE A 331 -14.01 -1.35 11.13
N TYR A 332 -13.54 -0.23 10.60
CA TYR A 332 -12.11 0.10 10.56
C TYR A 332 -11.52 0.31 11.95
N THR A 333 -12.30 0.87 12.90
CA THR A 333 -11.88 0.99 14.30
C THR A 333 -11.69 -0.37 14.95
N LEU A 334 -12.64 -1.29 14.76
CA LEU A 334 -12.56 -2.66 15.28
C LEU A 334 -11.41 -3.44 14.65
N TYR A 335 -11.21 -3.30 13.34
CA TYR A 335 -10.08 -3.88 12.62
C TYR A 335 -8.74 -3.32 13.14
N SER A 336 -8.64 -2.01 13.31
CA SER A 336 -7.45 -1.35 13.85
C SER A 336 -7.13 -1.80 15.27
N LEU A 337 -8.17 -1.99 16.10
CA LEU A 337 -8.02 -2.51 17.46
C LEU A 337 -7.54 -3.96 17.45
N LEU A 338 -8.10 -4.80 16.56
CA LEU A 338 -7.67 -6.18 16.37
C LEU A 338 -6.19 -6.26 15.96
N MET A 339 -5.77 -5.50 14.95
CA MET A 339 -4.38 -5.48 14.47
C MET A 339 -3.42 -4.93 15.53
N SER A 340 -3.82 -3.89 16.27
CA SER A 340 -3.01 -3.34 17.36
C SER A 340 -2.90 -4.29 18.55
N SER A 341 -3.93 -5.10 18.80
CA SER A 341 -3.93 -6.18 19.80
C SER A 341 -3.03 -7.34 19.36
N LEU A 342 -3.07 -7.71 18.08
CA LEU A 342 -2.16 -8.69 17.49
C LEU A 342 -0.70 -8.26 17.65
N LEU A 343 -0.38 -7.00 17.34
CA LEU A 343 0.94 -6.41 17.61
C LEU A 343 1.30 -6.52 19.10
N TYR A 344 0.38 -6.08 19.99
CA TYR A 344 0.61 -6.09 21.44
C TYR A 344 1.01 -7.47 21.94
N PHE A 345 0.21 -8.49 21.62
CA PHE A 345 0.47 -9.84 22.09
C PHE A 345 1.69 -10.46 21.41
N SER A 346 2.00 -10.10 20.17
CA SER A 346 3.22 -10.54 19.47
C SER A 346 4.47 -9.98 20.14
N LEU A 347 4.47 -8.70 20.52
CA LEU A 347 5.55 -8.09 21.29
C LEU A 347 5.75 -8.78 22.65
N VAL A 348 4.66 -8.94 23.42
CA VAL A 348 4.72 -9.50 24.77
C VAL A 348 5.08 -10.99 24.74
N GLY A 349 4.39 -11.78 23.92
CA GLY A 349 4.59 -13.22 23.76
C GLY A 349 5.94 -13.56 23.13
N GLY A 350 6.33 -12.84 22.06
CA GLY A 350 7.61 -13.03 21.38
C GLY A 350 8.78 -12.75 22.31
N ASN A 351 8.77 -11.62 23.01
CA ASN A 351 9.80 -11.31 24.01
C ASN A 351 9.87 -12.36 25.13
N GLY A 352 8.72 -12.84 25.63
CA GLY A 352 8.68 -13.89 26.65
C GLY A 352 9.26 -15.22 26.17
N LEU A 353 9.00 -15.61 24.92
CA LEU A 353 9.51 -16.82 24.29
C LEU A 353 11.05 -16.78 24.15
N TRP A 354 11.60 -15.72 23.56
CA TRP A 354 13.04 -15.58 23.38
C TRP A 354 13.80 -15.57 24.71
N ARG A 355 13.27 -14.83 25.71
CA ARG A 355 13.92 -14.74 27.02
C ARG A 355 13.88 -16.05 27.80
N LYS A 356 12.77 -16.79 27.75
CA LYS A 356 12.65 -18.07 28.46
C LYS A 356 13.46 -19.18 27.78
N GLU A 357 13.36 -19.28 26.46
CA GLU A 357 13.82 -20.49 25.78
C GLU A 357 15.22 -20.38 25.18
N GLU A 358 15.72 -19.17 24.94
CA GLU A 358 17.07 -18.95 24.39
C GLU A 358 17.95 -18.11 25.32
N GLY A 359 17.39 -17.54 26.39
CA GLY A 359 18.12 -16.60 27.25
C GLY A 359 18.53 -15.30 26.54
N LEU A 360 17.90 -15.00 25.39
CA LEU A 360 18.20 -13.82 24.56
C LEU A 360 17.23 -12.68 24.81
N ASN A 361 17.71 -11.45 24.62
CA ASN A 361 16.96 -10.22 24.71
C ASN A 361 16.78 -9.63 23.28
N PRO A 362 15.69 -10.01 22.57
CA PRO A 362 15.46 -9.55 21.20
C PRO A 362 14.94 -8.11 21.14
N TRP A 363 14.31 -7.64 22.23
CA TRP A 363 13.66 -6.34 22.33
C TRP A 363 14.15 -5.59 23.60
N PRO A 364 15.30 -4.90 23.49
CA PRO A 364 15.95 -4.21 24.61
C PRO A 364 15.19 -2.99 25.15
N ARG A 365 15.58 -2.50 26.34
CA ARG A 365 14.84 -1.49 27.13
C ARG A 365 15.62 -0.19 27.34
N ALA A 366 14.92 0.94 27.36
CA ALA A 366 15.44 2.29 27.69
C ALA A 366 16.41 2.35 28.89
N LYS A 367 16.14 1.59 29.96
CA LYS A 367 16.94 1.59 31.20
C LYS A 367 18.01 0.49 31.26
N GLU A 368 18.13 -0.35 30.23
CA GLU A 368 19.19 -1.37 30.16
C GLU A 368 20.53 -0.72 29.77
N PRO A 369 21.66 -1.21 30.31
CA PRO A 369 22.98 -0.68 29.95
C PRO A 369 23.25 -0.74 28.46
N GLY A 370 23.79 0.32 27.87
CA GLY A 370 24.07 0.49 26.44
C GLY A 370 22.88 0.85 25.54
N TYR A 371 21.66 1.06 26.07
CA TYR A 371 20.45 1.12 25.23
C TYR A 371 20.47 2.23 24.18
N GLY A 372 20.78 3.48 24.57
CA GLY A 372 20.75 4.59 23.62
C GLY A 372 21.69 4.34 22.44
N LYS A 373 22.93 3.94 22.73
CA LYS A 373 23.92 3.60 21.70
C LYS A 373 23.48 2.40 20.86
N TYR A 374 22.92 1.37 21.48
CA TYR A 374 22.38 0.21 20.78
C TYR A 374 21.29 0.60 19.78
N VAL A 375 20.38 1.52 20.13
CA VAL A 375 19.35 2.04 19.22
C VAL A 375 19.99 2.77 18.05
N MET A 376 20.91 3.70 18.31
CA MET A 376 21.60 4.45 17.24
C MET A 376 22.35 3.53 16.28
N ASP A 377 23.12 2.57 16.81
CA ASP A 377 23.84 1.59 16.00
C ASP A 377 22.88 0.69 15.21
N SER A 378 21.69 0.41 15.75
CA SER A 378 20.63 -0.34 15.05
C SER A 378 19.98 0.46 13.92
N VAL A 379 19.85 1.78 14.08
CA VAL A 379 19.37 2.68 13.02
C VAL A 379 20.38 2.74 11.88
N TYR A 380 21.67 2.89 12.21
CA TYR A 380 22.73 2.83 11.21
C TYR A 380 22.73 1.50 10.45
N ALA A 381 22.62 0.38 11.17
CA ALA A 381 22.44 -0.94 10.56
C ALA A 381 21.18 -0.98 9.67
N GLY A 382 20.09 -0.36 10.12
CA GLY A 382 18.83 -0.22 9.41
C GLY A 382 18.99 0.40 8.03
N TYR A 383 19.64 1.56 7.94
CA TYR A 383 19.90 2.22 6.64
C TYR A 383 20.75 1.37 5.70
N VAL A 384 21.85 0.79 6.22
CA VAL A 384 22.74 -0.05 5.39
C VAL A 384 21.97 -1.26 4.83
N TRP A 385 21.17 -1.94 5.67
CA TRP A 385 20.36 -3.06 5.22
C TRP A 385 19.21 -2.64 4.30
N ALA A 386 18.56 -1.51 4.55
CA ALA A 386 17.54 -0.98 3.65
C ALA A 386 18.10 -0.77 2.24
N PHE A 387 19.33 -0.26 2.10
CA PHE A 387 19.97 -0.12 0.79
C PHE A 387 20.29 -1.46 0.13
N VAL A 388 20.70 -2.47 0.90
CA VAL A 388 20.83 -3.85 0.38
C VAL A 388 19.48 -4.36 -0.11
N LEU A 389 18.41 -4.17 0.69
CA LEU A 389 17.06 -4.63 0.37
C LEU A 389 16.52 -3.94 -0.89
N LEU A 390 16.74 -2.63 -1.07
CA LEU A 390 16.36 -1.91 -2.29
C LEU A 390 17.07 -2.49 -3.53
N GLY A 391 18.36 -2.79 -3.42
CA GLY A 391 19.11 -3.45 -4.48
C GLY A 391 18.59 -4.85 -4.80
N VAL A 392 18.35 -5.67 -3.78
CA VAL A 392 17.81 -7.03 -3.95
C VAL A 392 16.41 -6.99 -4.55
N GLN A 393 15.53 -6.08 -4.10
CA GLN A 393 14.19 -5.90 -4.67
C GLN A 393 14.29 -5.57 -6.16
N THR A 394 15.15 -4.61 -6.51
CA THR A 394 15.39 -4.19 -7.90
C THR A 394 15.86 -5.36 -8.76
N LEU A 395 16.82 -6.14 -8.29
CA LEU A 395 17.32 -7.31 -9.01
C LEU A 395 16.24 -8.39 -9.16
N MET A 396 15.48 -8.67 -8.10
CA MET A 396 14.39 -9.64 -8.16
C MET A 396 13.32 -9.23 -9.16
N PHE A 397 12.94 -7.94 -9.19
CA PHE A 397 11.99 -7.42 -10.17
C PHE A 397 12.46 -7.66 -11.61
N ILE A 398 13.72 -7.33 -11.91
CA ILE A 398 14.34 -7.56 -13.23
C ILE A 398 14.35 -9.06 -13.56
N ILE A 399 14.77 -9.91 -12.63
CA ILE A 399 14.80 -11.38 -12.84
C ILE A 399 13.39 -11.90 -13.15
N LEU A 400 12.37 -11.47 -12.40
CA LEU A 400 10.99 -11.92 -12.58
C LEU A 400 10.37 -11.39 -13.89
N GLN A 401 10.81 -10.22 -14.35
CA GLN A 401 10.43 -9.70 -15.67
C GLN A 401 10.97 -10.58 -16.81
N TYR A 402 12.22 -11.06 -16.70
CA TYR A 402 12.80 -11.94 -17.72
C TYR A 402 12.38 -13.41 -17.60
N THR A 403 11.94 -13.86 -16.43
CA THR A 403 11.61 -15.27 -16.19
C THR A 403 10.10 -15.57 -16.19
N LEU A 404 9.31 -14.73 -15.52
CA LEU A 404 7.86 -14.88 -15.43
C LEU A 404 7.10 -13.93 -16.36
N HIS A 405 7.81 -13.07 -17.09
CA HIS A 405 7.22 -11.98 -17.88
C HIS A 405 6.23 -11.18 -17.03
N ASN A 406 6.66 -10.86 -15.81
CA ASN A 406 5.79 -10.14 -14.90
C ASN A 406 5.50 -8.73 -15.43
N TRP A 407 4.31 -8.25 -15.14
CA TRP A 407 3.84 -6.94 -15.52
C TRP A 407 2.95 -6.39 -14.41
N SER A 408 2.79 -5.07 -14.37
CA SER A 408 1.99 -4.39 -13.36
C SER A 408 0.94 -3.47 -13.99
N THR A 409 -0.12 -3.20 -13.24
CA THR A 409 -1.09 -2.16 -13.59
C THR A 409 -1.30 -1.16 -12.46
N THR A 410 -2.03 -0.09 -12.74
CA THR A 410 -2.37 0.97 -11.81
C THR A 410 -3.45 0.53 -10.81
N ASP A 411 -3.47 1.17 -9.66
CA ASP A 411 -4.54 1.01 -8.66
C ASP A 411 -4.88 2.37 -8.06
N ALA A 412 -6.06 2.89 -8.43
CA ALA A 412 -6.53 4.18 -7.96
C ALA A 412 -6.86 4.18 -6.46
N SER A 413 -7.22 3.04 -5.87
CA SER A 413 -7.62 2.96 -4.45
C SER A 413 -6.44 3.18 -3.48
N GLN A 414 -5.21 2.95 -3.96
CA GLN A 414 -3.97 3.12 -3.20
C GLN A 414 -3.16 4.35 -3.65
N SER A 415 -3.70 5.15 -4.57
CA SER A 415 -2.99 6.31 -5.13
C SER A 415 -2.89 7.46 -4.11
N PRO A 416 -1.72 8.11 -3.95
CA PRO A 416 -1.60 9.28 -3.08
C PRO A 416 -2.46 10.45 -3.57
N TYR A 417 -2.84 10.49 -4.85
CA TYR A 417 -3.77 11.50 -5.38
C TYR A 417 -5.19 11.38 -4.82
N ASN A 418 -5.57 10.20 -4.32
CA ASN A 418 -6.86 9.98 -3.67
C ASN A 418 -6.82 10.13 -2.15
N MET A 419 -5.63 10.26 -1.56
CA MET A 419 -5.50 10.55 -0.14
C MET A 419 -5.90 11.98 0.15
N ARG A 420 -6.54 12.20 1.32
CA ARG A 420 -6.87 13.54 1.82
C ARG A 420 -5.61 14.40 1.99
N TYR A 421 -4.58 13.79 2.54
CA TYR A 421 -3.26 14.38 2.73
C TYR A 421 -2.21 13.40 2.22
N ALA A 422 -1.72 13.59 0.99
CA ALA A 422 -0.69 12.74 0.41
C ALA A 422 0.57 12.69 1.29
N TRP A 423 0.94 13.80 1.93
CA TRP A 423 2.10 13.87 2.84
C TRP A 423 1.98 12.96 4.09
N LEU A 424 0.80 12.44 4.42
CA LEU A 424 0.61 11.44 5.47
C LEU A 424 0.89 10.01 5.01
N LEU A 425 0.96 9.72 3.71
CA LEU A 425 1.26 8.38 3.16
C LEU A 425 2.38 7.65 3.93
N PRO A 426 3.53 8.27 4.21
CA PRO A 426 4.67 7.53 4.74
C PRO A 426 4.54 7.13 6.22
N ILE A 427 3.49 7.57 6.92
CA ILE A 427 3.23 7.09 8.28
C ILE A 427 2.96 5.57 8.31
N VAL A 428 2.50 5.02 7.19
CA VAL A 428 2.24 3.58 7.01
C VAL A 428 3.54 2.76 7.02
N ALA A 429 4.70 3.34 6.66
CA ALA A 429 6.00 2.67 6.79
C ALA A 429 6.28 2.23 8.24
N TRP A 430 5.90 3.07 9.22
CA TRP A 430 6.04 2.75 10.64
C TRP A 430 5.05 1.70 11.10
N LEU A 431 3.83 1.72 10.55
CA LEU A 431 2.82 0.71 10.79
C LEU A 431 3.31 -0.68 10.35
N ALA A 432 3.77 -0.80 9.11
CA ALA A 432 4.26 -2.04 8.51
C ALA A 432 5.50 -2.55 9.27
N GLY A 433 6.56 -1.73 9.35
CA GLY A 433 7.81 -2.13 9.97
C GLY A 433 7.70 -2.48 11.47
N LEU A 434 6.75 -1.90 12.20
CA LEU A 434 6.50 -2.27 13.60
C LEU A 434 5.67 -3.56 13.73
N SER A 435 4.55 -3.64 13.01
CA SER A 435 3.59 -4.75 13.15
C SER A 435 4.10 -6.05 12.55
N GLU A 436 4.61 -6.00 11.33
CA GLU A 436 5.02 -7.18 10.58
C GLU A 436 6.27 -7.81 11.19
N GLU A 437 7.24 -7.01 11.62
CA GLU A 437 8.44 -7.52 12.29
C GLU A 437 8.11 -8.09 13.68
N ALA A 438 7.09 -7.55 14.37
CA ALA A 438 6.65 -8.10 15.64
C ALA A 438 5.94 -9.45 15.46
N VAL A 439 5.04 -9.55 14.48
CA VAL A 439 4.24 -10.75 14.21
C VAL A 439 5.09 -11.86 13.60
N TYR A 440 5.79 -11.58 12.52
CA TYR A 440 6.46 -12.63 11.74
C TYR A 440 7.85 -12.96 12.29
N ARG A 441 8.65 -11.96 12.69
CA ARG A 441 10.04 -12.19 13.08
C ARG A 441 10.18 -12.40 14.59
N LEU A 442 9.73 -11.43 15.39
CA LEU A 442 9.85 -11.50 16.84
C LEU A 442 9.05 -12.66 17.45
N PHE A 443 7.75 -12.75 17.13
CA PHE A 443 6.91 -13.81 17.62
C PHE A 443 6.98 -15.07 16.74
N GLY A 444 6.66 -14.93 15.45
CA GLY A 444 6.43 -16.02 14.52
C GLY A 444 7.61 -16.99 14.39
N ILE A 445 8.82 -16.50 14.09
CA ILE A 445 10.01 -17.36 13.94
C ILE A 445 10.19 -18.22 15.18
N ARG A 446 10.09 -17.61 16.37
CA ARG A 446 10.35 -18.35 17.60
C ARG A 446 9.24 -19.32 17.96
N MET A 447 7.99 -18.97 17.67
CA MET A 447 6.86 -19.85 17.88
C MET A 447 6.95 -21.07 16.94
N LEU A 448 7.15 -20.85 15.64
CA LEU A 448 7.23 -21.93 14.66
C LEU A 448 8.48 -22.78 14.84
N LYS A 449 9.63 -22.23 15.27
CA LYS A 449 10.82 -23.01 15.61
C LYS A 449 10.52 -24.08 16.66
N LYS A 450 9.56 -23.88 17.57
CA LYS A 450 9.14 -24.92 18.54
C LYS A 450 8.47 -26.12 17.86
N ILE A 451 7.76 -25.87 16.76
CA ILE A 451 6.99 -26.85 16.02
C ILE A 451 7.92 -27.58 15.05
N VAL A 452 8.60 -26.84 14.17
CA VAL A 452 9.40 -27.40 13.08
C VAL A 452 10.86 -27.67 13.46
N ARG A 453 11.29 -27.25 14.66
CA ARG A 453 12.65 -27.45 15.22
C ARG A 453 13.81 -26.89 14.39
N SER A 454 13.53 -26.10 13.37
CA SER A 454 14.52 -25.46 12.50
C SER A 454 14.27 -23.97 12.39
N THR A 455 15.29 -23.15 12.70
CA THR A 455 15.21 -21.69 12.55
C THR A 455 15.03 -21.28 11.10
N LEU A 456 15.67 -21.99 10.17
CA LEU A 456 15.56 -21.70 8.74
C LEU A 456 14.14 -21.96 8.23
N ILE A 457 13.58 -23.14 8.55
CA ILE A 457 12.21 -23.49 8.13
C ILE A 457 11.18 -22.57 8.80
N ALA A 458 11.37 -22.22 10.08
CA ALA A 458 10.50 -21.24 10.75
C ALA A 458 10.54 -19.85 10.10
N SER A 459 11.74 -19.40 9.69
CA SER A 459 11.91 -18.14 8.96
C SER A 459 11.26 -18.18 7.58
N LEU A 460 11.40 -19.31 6.87
CA LEU A 460 10.76 -19.52 5.57
C LEU A 460 9.23 -19.51 5.68
N ILE A 461 8.64 -20.26 6.62
CA ILE A 461 7.19 -20.32 6.77
C ILE A 461 6.61 -18.95 7.14
N THR A 462 7.20 -18.26 8.13
CA THR A 462 6.72 -16.92 8.51
C THR A 462 6.86 -15.91 7.38
N THR A 463 7.92 -16.01 6.59
CA THR A 463 8.14 -15.18 5.41
C THR A 463 7.12 -15.47 4.30
N ILE A 464 6.81 -16.73 4.01
CA ILE A 464 5.81 -17.11 3.00
C ILE A 464 4.42 -16.62 3.42
N VAL A 465 4.05 -16.79 4.71
CA VAL A 465 2.77 -16.27 5.24
C VAL A 465 2.68 -14.77 5.02
N TRP A 466 3.73 -14.02 5.38
CA TRP A 466 3.81 -12.58 5.14
C TRP A 466 3.71 -12.22 3.65
N ALA A 467 4.45 -12.93 2.80
CA ALA A 467 4.50 -12.69 1.36
C ALA A 467 3.13 -12.90 0.67
N PHE A 468 2.32 -13.85 1.14
CA PHE A 468 0.96 -14.04 0.62
C PHE A 468 0.01 -12.87 0.91
N GLY A 469 0.28 -12.06 1.94
CA GLY A 469 -0.48 -10.85 2.26
C GLY A 469 -0.37 -9.76 1.19
N HIS A 470 0.58 -9.89 0.28
CA HIS A 470 0.90 -8.91 -0.76
C HIS A 470 0.47 -9.37 -2.17
N THR A 471 -0.33 -10.43 -2.26
CA THR A 471 -0.80 -10.98 -3.54
C THR A 471 -1.87 -10.13 -4.22
N LEU A 472 -2.53 -9.23 -3.47
CA LEU A 472 -3.53 -8.30 -4.01
C LEU A 472 -2.93 -7.05 -4.67
N TYR A 473 -1.60 -6.88 -4.62
CA TYR A 473 -0.98 -5.85 -5.44
C TYR A 473 -1.15 -6.16 -6.93
N PRO A 474 -1.36 -5.13 -7.77
CA PRO A 474 -1.69 -5.29 -9.19
C PRO A 474 -0.47 -5.70 -10.03
N ILE A 475 0.16 -6.83 -9.70
CA ILE A 475 1.35 -7.39 -10.34
C ILE A 475 1.04 -8.84 -10.70
N TYR A 476 1.22 -9.16 -11.98
CA TYR A 476 0.85 -10.45 -12.56
C TYR A 476 2.04 -11.12 -13.23
N PRO A 477 2.13 -12.47 -13.23
CA PRO A 477 1.25 -13.38 -12.49
C PRO A 477 1.38 -13.18 -10.98
N ILE A 478 0.31 -13.48 -10.22
CA ILE A 478 0.22 -13.18 -8.77
C ILE A 478 1.29 -13.89 -7.93
N SER A 479 1.94 -14.91 -8.49
CA SER A 479 3.05 -15.64 -7.86
C SER A 479 4.35 -14.84 -7.83
N SER A 480 4.50 -13.82 -8.70
CA SER A 480 5.74 -13.03 -8.81
C SER A 480 6.06 -12.34 -7.48
N ARG A 481 5.07 -11.67 -6.87
CA ARG A 481 5.28 -10.94 -5.62
C ARG A 481 5.63 -11.86 -4.44
N PRO A 482 4.94 -12.99 -4.19
CA PRO A 482 5.36 -13.94 -3.17
C PRO A 482 6.78 -14.49 -3.35
N ILE A 483 7.22 -14.74 -4.58
CA ILE A 483 8.58 -15.23 -4.86
C ILE A 483 9.61 -14.15 -4.49
N GLU A 484 9.41 -12.92 -4.95
CA GLU A 484 10.22 -11.75 -4.61
C GLU A 484 10.31 -11.54 -3.09
N LEU A 485 9.15 -11.44 -2.44
CA LEU A 485 9.05 -11.18 -1.01
C LEU A 485 9.54 -12.35 -0.16
N THR A 486 9.61 -13.57 -0.71
CA THR A 486 10.25 -14.67 0.01
C THR A 486 11.75 -14.42 0.21
N VAL A 487 12.43 -13.87 -0.80
CA VAL A 487 13.86 -13.53 -0.69
C VAL A 487 14.05 -12.36 0.29
N ILE A 488 13.26 -11.29 0.11
CA ILE A 488 13.30 -10.10 0.97
C ILE A 488 12.96 -10.44 2.44
N GLY A 489 11.92 -11.24 2.66
CA GLY A 489 11.48 -11.62 4.01
C GLY A 489 12.46 -12.53 4.73
N LEU A 490 13.22 -13.36 4.00
CA LEU A 490 14.34 -14.12 4.56
C LEU A 490 15.51 -13.21 4.94
N LEU A 491 15.77 -12.13 4.19
CA LEU A 491 16.74 -11.11 4.58
C LEU A 491 16.28 -10.37 5.85
N PHE A 492 15.01 -9.98 5.97
CA PHE A 492 14.47 -9.45 7.23
C PHE A 492 14.64 -10.45 8.39
N SER A 493 14.36 -11.72 8.17
CA SER A 493 14.59 -12.78 9.16
C SER A 493 16.07 -12.88 9.57
N TYR A 494 17.00 -12.79 8.61
CA TYR A 494 18.43 -12.74 8.88
C TYR A 494 18.83 -11.52 9.71
N ILE A 495 18.35 -10.33 9.33
CA ILE A 495 18.62 -9.08 10.05
C ILE A 495 18.12 -9.19 11.49
N PHE A 496 16.89 -9.68 11.68
CA PHE A 496 16.31 -9.89 13.01
C PHE A 496 17.16 -10.84 13.86
N LEU A 497 17.48 -12.03 13.34
CA LEU A 497 18.25 -13.04 14.07
C LEU A 497 19.67 -12.54 14.41
N ARG A 498 20.28 -11.75 13.53
CA ARG A 498 21.64 -11.23 13.72
C ARG A 498 21.70 -9.99 14.62
N TYR A 499 20.89 -8.97 14.32
CA TYR A 499 20.98 -7.63 14.90
C TYR A 499 19.87 -7.31 15.93
N GLY A 500 18.76 -8.07 15.94
CA GLY A 500 17.65 -7.92 16.88
C GLY A 500 16.47 -7.12 16.32
N PHE A 501 15.42 -6.98 17.14
CA PHE A 501 14.13 -6.41 16.74
C PHE A 501 14.25 -4.95 16.26
N ILE A 502 14.99 -4.12 17.00
CA ILE A 502 15.11 -2.69 16.68
C ILE A 502 15.77 -2.49 15.30
N ALA A 503 16.82 -3.25 14.99
CA ALA A 503 17.53 -3.14 13.71
C ALA A 503 16.67 -3.60 12.52
N VAL A 504 15.94 -4.72 12.63
CA VAL A 504 15.07 -5.17 11.53
C VAL A 504 13.89 -4.23 11.32
N MET A 505 13.28 -3.73 12.40
CA MET A 505 12.20 -2.74 12.34
C MET A 505 12.69 -1.48 11.62
N PHE A 506 13.85 -0.93 11.99
CA PHE A 506 14.40 0.23 11.28
C PHE A 506 14.81 -0.07 9.85
N SER A 507 15.30 -1.28 9.54
CA SER A 507 15.59 -1.68 8.15
C SER A 507 14.32 -1.63 7.29
N HIS A 508 13.22 -2.16 7.83
CA HIS A 508 11.92 -2.18 7.16
C HIS A 508 11.34 -0.76 7.02
N VAL A 509 11.30 0.01 8.12
CA VAL A 509 10.77 1.39 8.10
C VAL A 509 11.55 2.27 7.13
N VAL A 510 12.89 2.18 7.10
CA VAL A 510 13.71 2.97 6.17
C VAL A 510 13.46 2.55 4.72
N PHE A 511 13.38 1.25 4.46
CA PHE A 511 13.07 0.71 3.13
C PHE A 511 11.76 1.28 2.58
N ASP A 512 10.68 1.20 3.36
CA ASP A 512 9.37 1.76 2.98
C ASP A 512 9.39 3.29 2.89
N SER A 513 10.07 3.96 3.83
CA SER A 513 10.20 5.42 3.83
C SER A 513 10.89 5.95 2.57
N ILE A 514 11.85 5.21 2.01
CA ILE A 514 12.50 5.57 0.74
C ILE A 514 11.52 5.41 -0.43
N LEU A 515 10.81 4.28 -0.50
CA LEU A 515 9.85 4.02 -1.59
C LEU A 515 8.68 5.02 -1.56
N MET A 516 8.03 5.19 -0.40
CA MET A 516 6.93 6.13 -0.22
C MET A 516 7.39 7.59 -0.34
N GLY A 517 8.58 7.91 0.16
CA GLY A 517 9.18 9.24 0.00
C GLY A 517 9.45 9.60 -1.45
N ALA A 518 9.94 8.64 -2.25
CA ALA A 518 10.12 8.80 -3.70
C ALA A 518 8.78 9.05 -4.41
N THR A 519 7.73 8.29 -4.07
CA THR A 519 6.37 8.52 -4.60
C THR A 519 5.90 9.95 -4.38
N LEU A 520 6.08 10.51 -3.18
CA LEU A 520 5.70 11.91 -2.89
C LEU A 520 6.55 12.93 -3.65
N ILE A 521 7.85 12.68 -3.80
CA ILE A 521 8.75 13.55 -4.57
C ILE A 521 8.31 13.60 -6.04
N PHE A 522 7.87 12.48 -6.61
CA PHE A 522 7.38 12.41 -7.99
C PHE A 522 6.04 13.09 -8.23
N MET A 523 5.27 13.42 -7.19
CA MET A 523 4.08 14.28 -7.33
C MET A 523 4.44 15.75 -7.59
N ARG A 524 5.70 16.16 -7.38
CA ARG A 524 6.27 17.49 -7.69
C ARG A 524 5.64 18.71 -6.99
N GLU A 525 4.55 18.55 -6.24
CA GLU A 525 4.04 19.62 -5.38
C GLU A 525 5.01 19.91 -4.22
N PRO A 526 5.32 21.19 -3.91
CA PRO A 526 6.34 21.54 -2.91
C PRO A 526 6.14 20.88 -1.53
N VAL A 527 4.88 20.77 -1.09
CA VAL A 527 4.54 20.11 0.19
C VAL A 527 4.88 18.61 0.16
N ASN A 528 4.61 17.94 -0.95
CA ASN A 528 4.87 16.50 -1.11
C ASN A 528 6.37 16.23 -1.27
N VAL A 529 7.10 17.08 -2.01
CA VAL A 529 8.57 16.98 -2.09
C VAL A 529 9.22 17.14 -0.72
N ALA A 530 8.82 18.17 0.04
CA ALA A 530 9.34 18.37 1.39
C ALA A 530 8.99 17.19 2.32
N ALA A 531 7.76 16.70 2.27
CA ALA A 531 7.32 15.54 3.06
C ALA A 531 8.08 14.26 2.70
N GLY A 532 8.36 14.03 1.41
CA GLY A 532 9.15 12.89 0.94
C GLY A 532 10.59 12.92 1.46
N LEU A 533 11.26 14.08 1.39
CA LEU A 533 12.61 14.26 1.92
C LEU A 533 12.67 14.07 3.45
N ILE A 534 11.73 14.67 4.17
CA ILE A 534 11.64 14.53 5.63
C ILE A 534 11.46 13.06 5.99
N THR A 535 10.52 12.37 5.35
CA THR A 535 10.22 10.95 5.52
C THR A 535 11.46 10.06 5.45
N ILE A 536 12.33 10.25 4.45
CA ILE A 536 13.55 9.46 4.27
C ILE A 536 14.51 9.60 5.48
N VAL A 537 14.52 10.77 6.12
CA VAL A 537 15.39 11.10 7.26
C VAL A 537 14.71 10.84 8.62
N MET A 538 13.38 10.73 8.66
CA MET A 538 12.63 10.55 9.92
C MET A 538 13.09 9.38 10.79
N PRO A 539 13.39 8.18 10.25
CA PRO A 539 13.89 7.07 11.07
C PRO A 539 15.18 7.41 11.82
N PHE A 540 16.09 8.16 11.18
CA PHE A 540 17.29 8.68 11.84
C PHE A 540 16.95 9.68 12.96
N ILE A 541 16.05 10.62 12.72
CA ILE A 541 15.62 11.62 13.72
C ILE A 541 15.04 10.93 14.95
N VAL A 542 14.14 9.95 14.76
CA VAL A 542 13.55 9.17 15.87
C VAL A 542 14.62 8.43 16.64
N GLY A 543 15.55 7.76 15.95
CA GLY A 543 16.71 7.10 16.57
C GLY A 543 17.57 8.04 17.41
N TYR A 544 17.85 9.23 16.88
CA TYR A 544 18.63 10.26 17.53
C TYR A 544 17.94 10.81 18.78
N ILE A 545 16.63 11.06 18.72
CA ILE A 545 15.84 11.47 19.88
C ILE A 545 15.94 10.41 20.98
N VAL A 546 15.73 9.13 20.65
CA VAL A 546 15.83 8.03 21.62
C VAL A 546 17.23 7.95 22.24
N TYR A 547 18.28 8.11 21.42
CA TYR A 547 19.67 8.16 21.90
C TYR A 547 19.90 9.31 22.88
N ARG A 548 19.42 10.53 22.58
CA ARG A 548 19.61 11.71 23.42
C ARG A 548 18.90 11.63 24.76
N PHE A 549 17.75 10.96 24.83
CA PHE A 549 17.02 10.74 26.08
C PHE A 549 17.54 9.55 26.90
N ASN A 550 18.39 8.70 26.32
CA ASN A 550 19.01 7.54 26.99
C ASN A 550 20.54 7.55 26.80
N PRO A 551 21.26 8.62 27.22
CA PRO A 551 22.69 8.72 27.02
C PRO A 551 23.44 7.69 27.87
N PRO A 552 24.64 7.25 27.43
CA PRO A 552 25.52 6.41 28.23
C PRO A 552 25.71 7.02 29.64
N GLY A 553 25.43 6.25 30.69
CA GLY A 553 25.57 6.70 32.09
C GLY A 553 24.27 7.00 32.85
N ARG A 554 23.10 7.08 32.19
CA ARG A 554 21.78 7.14 32.87
C ARG A 554 21.10 5.77 33.05
N GLU A 555 21.88 4.70 32.86
CA GLU A 555 21.39 3.33 32.79
C GLU A 555 21.30 2.70 34.20
N ARG A 556 20.41 1.72 34.40
CA ARG A 556 20.44 0.94 35.66
C ARG A 556 21.78 0.22 35.74
N LYS A 557 22.49 0.34 36.86
CA LYS A 557 23.67 -0.50 37.13
C LYS A 557 23.29 -1.97 36.87
N PRO A 558 24.14 -2.76 36.19
CA PRO A 558 23.90 -4.18 36.01
C PRO A 558 23.59 -4.78 37.38
N GLN A 559 22.45 -5.47 37.52
CA GLN A 559 22.28 -6.33 38.69
C GLN A 559 23.37 -7.39 38.56
N SER A 560 24.37 -7.34 39.43
CA SER A 560 25.18 -8.52 39.69
C SER A 560 24.21 -9.65 39.98
N LEU A 561 24.28 -10.73 39.20
CA LEU A 561 23.67 -11.98 39.60
C LEU A 561 24.26 -12.28 40.97
N ASP A 562 23.48 -12.05 42.03
CA ASP A 562 23.78 -12.49 43.37
C ASP A 562 23.67 -14.01 43.33
N LEU A 563 24.73 -14.64 42.81
CA LEU A 563 25.02 -16.03 43.11
C LEU A 563 25.30 -15.98 44.61
N GLY A 564 24.27 -16.24 45.42
CA GLY A 564 24.36 -16.28 46.87
C GLY A 564 25.62 -17.02 47.32
N PRO A 565 26.11 -16.76 48.54
CA PRO A 565 27.48 -17.07 48.95
C PRO A 565 27.87 -18.47 48.49
N GLY A 566 28.86 -18.53 47.59
CA GLY A 566 29.45 -19.80 47.16
C GLY A 566 29.85 -20.61 48.38
N PRO A 567 29.79 -21.96 48.31
CA PRO A 567 30.16 -22.78 49.45
C PRO A 567 31.58 -22.39 49.87
N GLY A 568 31.69 -21.89 51.10
CA GLY A 568 32.96 -21.45 51.66
C GLY A 568 33.98 -22.60 51.63
N PRO A 569 35.28 -22.29 51.54
CA PRO A 569 36.30 -23.32 51.59
C PRO A 569 36.37 -23.88 53.01
N GLY A 570 36.06 -25.17 53.16
CA GLY A 570 36.59 -25.98 54.26
C GLY A 570 35.61 -26.44 55.34
N SER A 571 35.26 -27.71 55.27
CA SER A 571 35.41 -28.62 56.41
C SER A 571 35.89 -29.96 55.85
N GLY A 572 37.19 -30.22 55.97
CA GLY A 572 37.77 -31.53 55.65
C GLY A 572 37.15 -32.62 56.52
N PRO A 573 37.18 -33.89 56.10
CA PRO A 573 36.66 -34.98 56.91
C PRO A 573 37.53 -35.13 58.16
N GLY A 574 36.89 -35.12 59.33
CA GLY A 574 37.52 -35.42 60.62
C GLY A 574 38.06 -36.86 60.66
N PRO A 575 39.03 -37.15 61.53
CA PRO A 575 39.71 -38.43 61.55
C PRO A 575 38.76 -39.53 62.05
N GLU A 576 38.74 -40.66 61.34
CA GLU A 576 38.10 -41.90 61.81
C GLU A 576 38.84 -42.43 63.06
N PRO A 577 38.13 -42.79 64.14
CA PRO A 577 38.70 -43.57 65.21
C PRO A 577 38.72 -45.05 64.80
N GLY A 578 39.92 -45.60 64.65
CA GLY A 578 40.13 -47.04 64.50
C GLY A 578 39.99 -47.78 65.83
N THR A 579 39.44 -48.99 65.80
CA THR A 579 39.68 -50.10 66.76
C THR A 579 39.03 -51.37 66.15
N ILE A 580 39.80 -52.34 65.64
CA ILE A 580 40.47 -53.48 66.32
C ILE A 580 39.57 -54.75 66.41
N VAL A 581 40.15 -55.85 65.90
CA VAL A 581 39.76 -57.28 65.78
C VAL A 581 38.74 -57.64 64.69
#